data_AF-R6XHF3-F1
#
_entry.id   AF-R6XHF3-F1
#
_cell.length_a   1.000
_cell.length_b   1.000
_cell.length_c   1.000
_cell.angle_alpha   90.00
_cell.angle_beta   90.00
_cell.angle_gamma   90.00
#
_symmetry.space_group_name_H-M   'P 1'
#
loop_
_entity.id
_entity.type
_entity.pdbx_description
1 polymer ?
#
loop_
_entity_poly.entity_id
_entity_poly.type
_entity_poly.pdbx_seq_one_letter_code
_entity_poly.pdbx_strand_id
1 'polypeptide(L)'
;MKNKFFISLLCLFSLASCNTNLNSSSNISSSSSNSTSSSIPSESISSSSSSSSTSSSSTKENHNLVIYAVNDTHGRIEEDSSSNIMGLAKIREYIYNYDKDYNPDYSIFVSAGDMFQGTGVSNLTQGQAMSEIMNSFPFDAMAIGNHEFDWGLKTVLEKNKDIANYKFLSCNIFDRETNDLVSGLVPSTIVQKGGYKVGIVGSIMAGIDSSISYNQVKDFDIKDDIPLVENEAKKLKEQGADFVIFLTHQGDTSAVKRIVSTGLIDSVILGHTHALIDSVDQIDGKNIPILEASNSGKAYSKIILNVDGYVSHEIKTFGKREIKETKLSEETQSIITKYKDSVQTILDEKIVQIDGPFDRYGNSSNSGNLGMLITKTMYDFAVSKGLTNVIAVHNKGGVRADLIKSSYPDYVTYEDIYSVSPFDNTVRYVTLPGDRVSSAITNHFFYPSSENLNIDNNKEYNIVTIDFLTTTPGYPLYEEDGGKYIDGETLYIRDLLSSELKKLNSISTSDYPF
;
A
#
# COMPACT_ATOMS: atom_id res chain seq x y z
N MET A 1 -5.89 37.31 -27.01
CA MET A 1 -4.66 37.40 -26.19
C MET A 1 -4.01 36.03 -26.17
N LYS A 2 -2.80 35.92 -26.75
CA LYS A 2 -1.74 34.87 -26.70
C LYS A 2 -2.16 33.45 -26.22
N ASN A 3 -2.33 32.43 -27.06
CA ASN A 3 -1.35 31.61 -27.84
C ASN A 3 -0.08 31.17 -27.09
N LYS A 4 0.09 29.84 -26.91
CA LYS A 4 1.35 29.03 -26.86
C LYS A 4 0.97 27.54 -26.76
N PHE A 5 0.87 26.79 -27.86
CA PHE A 5 1.92 25.91 -28.45
C PHE A 5 2.68 25.03 -27.44
N PHE A 6 2.32 23.74 -27.44
CA PHE A 6 3.10 22.62 -26.93
C PHE A 6 4.33 22.40 -27.83
N ILE A 7 5.53 22.39 -27.24
CA ILE A 7 6.75 21.90 -27.87
C ILE A 7 7.29 20.77 -27.00
N SER A 8 7.30 19.58 -27.60
CA SER A 8 8.10 18.43 -27.20
C SER A 8 9.59 18.79 -27.29
N LEU A 9 10.37 18.50 -26.26
CA LEU A 9 11.82 18.63 -26.31
C LEU A 9 12.51 17.37 -25.77
N LEU A 10 12.93 16.54 -26.72
CA LEU A 10 14.12 15.70 -26.63
C LEU A 10 15.34 16.59 -26.36
N CYS A 11 16.21 16.23 -25.41
CA CYS A 11 17.58 16.74 -25.37
C CYS A 11 18.58 15.61 -25.10
N LEU A 12 19.44 15.35 -26.09
CA LEU A 12 20.68 14.59 -26.04
C LEU A 12 21.87 15.59 -26.09
N PHE A 13 22.88 15.34 -25.25
CA PHE A 13 24.32 15.76 -25.27
C PHE A 13 24.72 17.25 -25.39
N SER A 14 25.59 17.73 -24.49
CA SER A 14 27.06 17.57 -24.60
C SER A 14 27.84 18.34 -23.51
N LEU A 15 29.06 17.84 -23.25
CA LEU A 15 30.09 18.32 -22.33
C LEU A 15 30.66 19.71 -22.69
N ALA A 16 30.97 20.52 -21.67
CA ALA A 16 32.20 21.33 -21.62
C ALA A 16 32.48 21.87 -20.20
N SER A 17 33.72 21.69 -19.76
CA SER A 17 34.31 22.10 -18.49
C SER A 17 34.68 23.59 -18.43
N CYS A 18 34.65 24.21 -17.25
CA CYS A 18 35.82 24.93 -16.70
C CYS A 18 35.60 25.48 -15.28
N ASN A 19 36.69 25.38 -14.51
CA ASN A 19 36.96 25.90 -13.17
C ASN A 19 36.68 27.39 -12.98
N THR A 20 36.36 27.78 -11.73
CA THR A 20 37.22 28.69 -10.93
C THR A 20 36.91 28.57 -9.44
N ASN A 21 37.97 28.37 -8.66
CA ASN A 21 38.06 28.55 -7.20
C ASN A 21 37.61 29.94 -6.75
N LEU A 22 37.12 30.06 -5.51
CA LEU A 22 37.55 31.10 -4.56
C LEU A 22 37.12 30.75 -3.12
N ASN A 23 38.14 30.59 -2.27
CA ASN A 23 38.09 30.55 -0.81
C ASN A 23 37.51 31.86 -0.25
N SER A 24 36.81 31.80 0.89
CA SER A 24 37.24 32.54 2.08
C SER A 24 36.58 32.00 3.34
N SER A 25 37.45 31.74 4.31
CA SER A 25 37.20 31.41 5.70
C SER A 25 37.19 32.68 6.55
N SER A 26 36.40 32.69 7.63
CA SER A 26 36.69 33.53 8.80
C SER A 26 36.12 32.90 10.06
N ASN A 27 37.03 32.38 10.88
CA ASN A 27 36.88 32.13 12.32
C ASN A 27 36.75 33.46 13.08
N ILE A 28 36.15 33.42 14.28
CA ILE A 28 36.42 34.20 15.53
C ILE A 28 35.33 33.75 16.54
N SER A 29 35.60 32.80 17.42
CA SER A 29 36.19 32.89 18.78
C SER A 29 35.27 33.46 19.86
N SER A 30 34.75 32.53 20.68
CA SER A 30 34.72 32.49 22.16
C SER A 30 34.74 33.79 22.99
N SER A 31 33.83 33.85 23.98
CA SER A 31 34.19 34.32 25.33
C SER A 31 33.24 33.75 26.40
N SER A 32 33.84 32.98 27.31
CA SER A 32 33.33 32.54 28.60
C SER A 32 33.32 33.67 29.64
N SER A 33 32.42 33.62 30.63
CA SER A 33 32.65 34.24 31.94
C SER A 33 31.94 33.48 33.06
N ASN A 34 32.72 33.19 34.10
CA ASN A 34 32.46 32.39 35.29
C ASN A 34 31.93 33.23 36.47
N SER A 35 31.37 32.49 37.45
CA SER A 35 31.37 32.72 38.91
C SER A 35 30.45 33.84 39.46
N THR A 36 29.72 33.63 40.55
CA THR A 36 30.19 33.39 41.93
C THR A 36 29.07 32.97 42.87
N SER A 37 29.50 32.38 43.98
CA SER A 37 28.84 31.72 45.10
C SER A 37 28.16 32.63 46.14
N SER A 38 27.18 32.08 46.86
CA SER A 38 26.89 32.41 48.28
C SER A 38 26.25 31.24 49.01
N SER A 39 26.59 31.08 50.28
CA SER A 39 26.51 29.86 51.10
C SER A 39 25.54 29.94 52.30
N ILE A 40 24.83 28.81 52.58
CA ILE A 40 24.48 28.19 53.89
C ILE A 40 23.33 28.85 54.72
N PRO A 41 22.43 28.10 55.46
CA PRO A 41 22.70 26.87 56.21
C PRO A 41 21.74 25.65 56.14
N SER A 42 22.40 24.52 56.42
CA SER A 42 22.03 23.24 57.05
C SER A 42 20.60 22.97 57.55
N GLU A 43 20.06 21.83 57.12
CA GLU A 43 19.34 20.88 57.98
C GLU A 43 19.67 19.44 57.55
N SER A 44 19.70 18.56 58.54
CA SER A 44 20.25 17.20 58.51
C SER A 44 19.19 16.12 58.24
N ILE A 45 19.68 14.94 57.79
CA ILE A 45 19.09 13.59 57.86
C ILE A 45 18.41 13.10 56.56
N SER A 46 19.10 12.25 55.81
CA SER A 46 18.88 10.79 55.83
C SER A 46 19.84 10.10 54.85
N SER A 47 20.47 9.03 55.31
CA SER A 47 21.36 8.19 54.52
C SER A 47 20.53 7.23 53.66
N SER A 48 20.37 7.55 52.38
CA SER A 48 19.93 6.59 51.37
C SER A 48 21.15 6.16 50.55
N SER A 49 21.42 4.86 50.58
CA SER A 49 22.39 4.14 49.77
C SER A 49 22.39 4.61 48.32
N SER A 50 23.49 5.23 47.89
CA SER A 50 23.78 5.47 46.48
C SER A 50 24.03 4.13 45.80
N SER A 51 22.99 3.53 45.21
CA SER A 51 23.18 2.59 44.13
C SER A 51 23.78 3.36 42.97
N SER A 52 25.09 3.19 42.79
CA SER A 52 25.76 3.53 41.55
C SER A 52 25.06 2.76 40.44
N SER A 53 24.16 3.43 39.72
CA SER A 53 23.66 2.96 38.44
C SER A 53 24.83 3.00 37.46
N THR A 54 25.61 1.92 37.48
CA THR A 54 26.55 1.61 36.41
C THR A 54 25.72 1.60 35.14
N SER A 55 25.88 2.64 34.31
CA SER A 55 25.41 2.59 32.93
C SER A 55 26.15 1.42 32.30
N SER A 56 25.49 0.26 32.23
CA SER A 56 25.95 -0.84 31.41
C SER A 56 25.92 -0.33 29.97
N SER A 57 27.07 0.15 29.51
CA SER A 57 27.41 0.19 28.10
C SER A 57 27.19 -1.23 27.60
N SER A 58 26.03 -1.50 27.00
CA SER A 58 25.76 -2.74 26.30
C SER A 58 26.77 -2.79 25.16
N THR A 59 27.87 -3.50 25.38
CA THR A 59 28.78 -3.87 24.30
C THR A 59 27.94 -4.59 23.26
N LYS A 60 27.89 -4.06 22.03
CA LYS A 60 27.28 -4.75 20.90
C LYS A 60 27.99 -6.09 20.77
N GLU A 61 27.34 -7.15 21.23
CA GLU A 61 27.79 -8.50 20.98
C GLU A 61 27.73 -8.71 19.46
N ASN A 62 28.65 -9.52 18.90
CA ASN A 62 28.70 -9.78 17.46
C ASN A 62 27.58 -10.74 17.00
N HIS A 63 26.35 -10.42 17.40
CA HIS A 63 25.13 -11.09 17.00
C HIS A 63 24.55 -10.41 15.77
N ASN A 64 23.98 -11.22 14.89
CA ASN A 64 23.27 -10.73 13.72
C ASN A 64 21.95 -10.09 14.14
N LEU A 65 21.70 -8.87 13.66
CA LEU A 65 20.42 -8.21 13.61
C LEU A 65 19.69 -8.65 12.34
N VAL A 66 18.41 -9.03 12.46
CA VAL A 66 17.58 -9.45 11.32
C VAL A 66 16.40 -8.51 11.17
N ILE A 67 16.24 -7.96 9.97
CA ILE A 67 15.10 -7.12 9.61
C ILE A 67 14.22 -7.94 8.68
N TYR A 68 13.03 -8.30 9.17
CA TYR A 68 12.00 -8.98 8.40
C TYR A 68 11.02 -7.96 7.85
N ALA A 69 10.61 -8.14 6.60
CA ALA A 69 9.66 -7.25 5.96
C ALA A 69 8.65 -7.94 5.06
N VAL A 70 7.47 -7.36 5.02
CA VAL A 70 6.38 -7.70 4.09
C VAL A 70 5.87 -6.42 3.43
N ASN A 71 5.18 -6.58 2.31
CA ASN A 71 4.58 -5.48 1.57
C ASN A 71 3.32 -5.99 0.86
N ASP A 72 2.39 -5.09 0.56
CA ASP A 72 1.25 -5.35 -0.34
C ASP A 72 0.44 -6.58 0.07
N THR A 73 0.24 -6.79 1.39
CA THR A 73 -0.52 -7.97 1.86
C THR A 73 -2.00 -7.87 1.51
N HIS A 74 -2.50 -6.68 1.24
CA HIS A 74 -3.86 -6.43 0.78
C HIS A 74 -4.94 -7.14 1.63
N GLY A 75 -4.83 -7.03 2.96
CA GLY A 75 -5.76 -7.66 3.87
C GLY A 75 -5.65 -9.19 3.95
N ARG A 76 -4.66 -9.82 3.30
CA ARG A 76 -4.50 -11.28 3.30
C ARG A 76 -3.90 -11.79 4.61
N ILE A 77 -4.79 -11.99 5.59
CA ILE A 77 -4.46 -12.55 6.90
C ILE A 77 -4.22 -14.06 6.82
N GLU A 78 -5.09 -14.77 6.11
CA GLU A 78 -5.12 -16.23 6.05
C GLU A 78 -4.48 -16.81 4.78
N GLU A 79 -4.22 -18.10 4.82
CA GLU A 79 -3.61 -18.84 3.72
C GLU A 79 -4.57 -19.08 2.54
N ASP A 80 -4.01 -19.14 1.34
CA ASP A 80 -4.61 -19.80 0.19
C ASP A 80 -3.54 -20.67 -0.48
N SER A 81 -3.53 -21.94 -0.09
CA SER A 81 -2.56 -22.92 -0.59
C SER A 81 -2.68 -23.20 -2.09
N SER A 82 -3.82 -22.89 -2.72
CA SER A 82 -3.99 -23.08 -4.16
C SER A 82 -3.14 -22.07 -4.96
N SER A 83 -3.00 -20.86 -4.42
CA SER A 83 -2.26 -19.72 -4.99
C SER A 83 -0.87 -19.50 -4.36
N ASN A 84 -0.36 -20.47 -3.59
CA ASN A 84 0.88 -20.36 -2.80
C ASN A 84 0.91 -19.12 -1.88
N ILE A 85 -0.24 -18.75 -1.33
CA ILE A 85 -0.40 -17.68 -0.36
C ILE A 85 -0.31 -18.28 1.03
N MET A 86 0.66 -17.85 1.83
CA MET A 86 0.76 -18.23 3.24
C MET A 86 -0.15 -17.36 4.11
N GLY A 87 -0.30 -16.07 3.76
CA GLY A 87 -1.01 -15.09 4.56
C GLY A 87 -0.20 -14.64 5.77
N LEU A 88 -0.43 -13.41 6.23
CA LEU A 88 0.40 -12.80 7.28
C LEU A 88 0.40 -13.61 8.59
N ALA A 89 -0.74 -14.20 8.95
CA ALA A 89 -0.88 -14.97 10.18
C ALA A 89 0.06 -16.19 10.22
N LYS A 90 0.19 -16.93 9.11
CA LYS A 90 1.13 -18.05 9.04
C LYS A 90 2.56 -17.63 8.74
N ILE A 91 2.79 -16.48 8.08
CA ILE A 91 4.15 -15.94 7.94
C ILE A 91 4.79 -15.70 9.31
N ARG A 92 4.04 -15.11 10.25
CA ARG A 92 4.46 -14.95 11.65
C ARG A 92 4.93 -16.28 12.24
N GLU A 93 4.07 -17.29 12.18
CA GLU A 93 4.35 -18.62 12.74
C GLU A 93 5.52 -19.30 12.03
N TYR A 94 5.66 -19.09 10.72
CA TYR A 94 6.76 -19.63 9.94
C TYR A 94 8.09 -19.05 10.45
N ILE A 95 8.17 -17.72 10.59
CA ILE A 95 9.38 -17.04 11.04
C ILE A 95 9.73 -17.48 12.46
N TYR A 96 8.74 -17.54 13.37
CA TYR A 96 9.00 -17.90 14.77
C TYR A 96 9.47 -19.33 14.97
N ASN A 97 8.93 -20.27 14.18
CA ASN A 97 9.13 -21.69 14.43
C ASN A 97 10.14 -22.35 13.48
N TYR A 98 10.41 -21.76 12.31
CA TYR A 98 11.16 -22.41 11.25
C TYR A 98 12.29 -21.56 10.64
N ASP A 99 12.30 -20.24 10.81
CA ASP A 99 13.44 -19.43 10.37
C ASP A 99 14.58 -19.52 11.41
N LYS A 100 15.70 -20.10 10.98
CA LYS A 100 16.90 -20.28 11.81
C LYS A 100 17.57 -18.96 12.24
N ASP A 101 17.31 -17.86 11.53
CA ASP A 101 17.90 -16.56 11.81
C ASP A 101 17.03 -15.74 12.79
N TYR A 102 15.79 -16.19 13.05
CA TYR A 102 14.91 -15.49 13.97
C TYR A 102 15.45 -15.55 15.40
N ASN A 103 15.54 -14.37 16.01
CA ASN A 103 15.86 -14.19 17.41
C ASN A 103 15.06 -13.00 17.95
N PRO A 104 14.17 -13.18 18.95
CA PRO A 104 13.30 -12.09 19.44
C PRO A 104 14.09 -10.88 19.96
N ASP A 105 15.30 -11.07 20.47
CA ASP A 105 16.14 -10.00 21.01
C ASP A 105 16.89 -9.23 19.92
N TYR A 106 16.95 -9.78 18.69
CA TYR A 106 17.71 -9.26 17.55
C TYR A 106 16.89 -9.18 16.25
N SER A 107 15.55 -9.25 16.31
CA SER A 107 14.68 -9.17 15.14
C SER A 107 13.81 -7.91 15.16
N ILE A 108 13.69 -7.28 13.99
CA ILE A 108 12.85 -6.10 13.71
C ILE A 108 11.87 -6.49 12.61
N PHE A 109 10.62 -6.03 12.72
CA PHE A 109 9.56 -6.32 11.76
C PHE A 109 9.01 -5.02 11.17
N VAL A 110 9.02 -4.90 9.84
CA VAL A 110 8.56 -3.69 9.13
C VAL A 110 7.66 -4.01 7.95
N SER A 111 6.76 -3.09 7.60
CA SER A 111 5.93 -3.21 6.40
C SER A 111 6.16 -2.04 5.45
N ALA A 112 6.29 -2.32 4.16
CA ALA A 112 6.37 -1.29 3.12
C ALA A 112 4.99 -0.86 2.56
N GLY A 113 3.92 -0.98 3.35
CA GLY A 113 2.60 -0.42 3.02
C GLY A 113 1.67 -1.37 2.26
N ASP A 114 0.48 -0.87 1.93
CA ASP A 114 -0.63 -1.60 1.30
C ASP A 114 -1.01 -2.88 2.07
N MET A 115 -1.19 -2.71 3.38
CA MET A 115 -1.48 -3.83 4.28
C MET A 115 -2.97 -4.09 4.41
N PHE A 116 -3.81 -3.06 4.33
CA PHE A 116 -5.18 -3.17 4.81
C PHE A 116 -6.18 -3.60 3.75
N GLN A 117 -6.19 -2.96 2.58
CA GLN A 117 -7.26 -3.16 1.62
C GLN A 117 -7.05 -4.43 0.77
N GLY A 118 -8.08 -5.29 0.66
CA GLY A 118 -8.19 -6.30 -0.41
C GLY A 118 -9.09 -7.50 -0.10
N THR A 119 -9.15 -7.98 1.15
CA THR A 119 -10.01 -9.11 1.56
C THR A 119 -11.26 -8.65 2.30
N GLY A 120 -12.34 -9.45 2.26
CA GLY A 120 -13.61 -9.10 2.89
C GLY A 120 -13.51 -8.79 4.38
N VAL A 121 -12.80 -9.63 5.16
CA VAL A 121 -12.60 -9.40 6.60
C VAL A 121 -11.84 -8.11 6.88
N SER A 122 -10.74 -7.86 6.16
CA SER A 122 -9.94 -6.65 6.37
C SER A 122 -10.69 -5.39 5.94
N ASN A 123 -11.45 -5.44 4.84
CA ASN A 123 -12.17 -4.26 4.33
C ASN A 123 -13.39 -3.92 5.18
N LEU A 124 -14.19 -4.91 5.58
CA LEU A 124 -15.36 -4.67 6.44
C LEU A 124 -14.96 -4.16 7.84
N THR A 125 -13.72 -4.42 8.25
CA THR A 125 -13.13 -3.90 9.50
C THR A 125 -12.21 -2.71 9.27
N GLN A 126 -12.08 -2.22 8.03
CA GLN A 126 -11.25 -1.09 7.61
C GLN A 126 -9.81 -1.15 8.16
N GLY A 127 -9.19 -2.32 8.05
CA GLY A 127 -7.81 -2.58 8.47
C GLY A 127 -7.62 -3.00 9.92
N GLN A 128 -8.63 -2.88 10.80
CA GLN A 128 -8.48 -3.23 12.21
C GLN A 128 -8.08 -4.69 12.44
N ALA A 129 -8.67 -5.62 11.67
CA ALA A 129 -8.30 -7.04 11.72
C ALA A 129 -6.83 -7.26 11.35
N MET A 130 -6.35 -6.59 10.30
CA MET A 130 -4.95 -6.67 9.89
C MET A 130 -4.03 -6.04 10.94
N SER A 131 -4.39 -4.89 11.51
CA SER A 131 -3.61 -4.24 12.57
C SER A 131 -3.48 -5.10 13.82
N GLU A 132 -4.53 -5.81 14.25
CA GLU A 132 -4.44 -6.71 15.41
C GLU A 132 -3.57 -7.94 15.12
N ILE A 133 -3.57 -8.46 13.89
CA ILE A 133 -2.61 -9.50 13.45
C ILE A 133 -1.19 -8.95 13.39
N MET A 134 -0.99 -7.72 12.90
CA MET A 134 0.32 -7.06 12.94
C MET A 134 0.79 -6.81 14.38
N ASN A 135 -0.10 -6.60 15.35
CA ASN A 135 0.32 -6.48 16.75
C ASN A 135 0.78 -7.81 17.35
N SER A 136 0.23 -8.94 16.91
CA SER A 136 0.70 -10.26 17.37
C SER A 136 2.08 -10.60 16.80
N PHE A 137 2.48 -9.92 15.72
CA PHE A 137 3.77 -10.04 15.06
C PHE A 137 4.55 -8.72 15.19
N PRO A 138 5.29 -8.46 16.28
CA PRO A 138 5.62 -7.14 16.83
C PRO A 138 6.27 -6.19 15.81
N PHE A 139 5.47 -5.64 14.88
CA PHE A 139 5.90 -4.69 13.88
C PHE A 139 6.40 -3.45 14.62
N ASP A 140 7.52 -2.93 14.16
CA ASP A 140 8.10 -1.72 14.70
C ASP A 140 7.64 -0.50 13.88
N ALA A 141 7.44 -0.68 12.57
CA ALA A 141 7.05 0.37 11.65
C ALA A 141 6.32 -0.15 10.40
N MET A 142 5.48 0.71 9.82
CA MET A 142 4.80 0.50 8.55
C MET A 142 4.88 1.79 7.72
N ALA A 143 5.43 1.74 6.52
CA ALA A 143 5.28 2.84 5.56
C ALA A 143 3.84 2.93 5.06
N ILE A 144 3.38 4.14 4.73
CA ILE A 144 2.08 4.35 4.10
C ILE A 144 2.17 4.01 2.60
N GLY A 145 1.31 3.10 2.15
CA GLY A 145 1.05 2.83 0.74
C GLY A 145 -0.18 3.57 0.21
N ASN A 146 -0.47 3.40 -1.08
CA ASN A 146 -1.58 4.10 -1.72
C ASN A 146 -2.95 3.59 -1.25
N HIS A 147 -3.06 2.32 -0.87
CA HIS A 147 -4.32 1.74 -0.42
C HIS A 147 -4.67 2.06 1.04
N GLU A 148 -3.75 2.66 1.81
CA GLU A 148 -4.09 3.27 3.10
C GLU A 148 -4.96 4.54 2.95
N PHE A 149 -5.12 5.07 1.73
CA PHE A 149 -6.03 6.18 1.44
C PHE A 149 -7.46 5.74 1.12
N ASP A 150 -7.74 4.45 0.89
CA ASP A 150 -9.02 3.99 0.31
C ASP A 150 -10.24 4.38 1.16
N TRP A 151 -10.09 4.45 2.48
CA TRP A 151 -11.13 4.88 3.42
C TRP A 151 -10.89 6.30 3.98
N GLY A 152 -9.98 7.04 3.37
CA GLY A 152 -9.46 8.33 3.83
C GLY A 152 -8.32 8.15 4.82
N LEU A 153 -7.13 8.67 4.47
CA LEU A 153 -5.90 8.47 5.27
C LEU A 153 -6.06 8.89 6.74
N LYS A 154 -6.62 10.08 7.00
CA LYS A 154 -6.86 10.56 8.38
C LYS A 154 -7.78 9.62 9.16
N THR A 155 -8.81 9.09 8.51
CA THR A 155 -9.73 8.10 9.11
C THR A 155 -9.00 6.80 9.44
N VAL A 156 -8.19 6.29 8.52
CA VAL A 156 -7.41 5.06 8.73
C VAL A 156 -6.45 5.21 9.90
N LEU A 157 -5.71 6.32 9.97
CA LEU A 157 -4.79 6.60 11.08
C LEU A 157 -5.55 6.73 12.41
N GLU A 158 -6.65 7.48 12.44
CA GLU A 158 -7.45 7.67 13.66
C GLU A 158 -8.06 6.35 14.16
N LYS A 159 -8.61 5.52 13.27
CA LYS A 159 -9.21 4.22 13.64
C LYS A 159 -8.21 3.19 14.15
N ASN A 160 -6.95 3.32 13.75
CA ASN A 160 -5.88 2.41 14.15
C ASN A 160 -5.00 2.98 15.26
N LYS A 161 -5.19 4.22 15.71
CA LYS A 161 -4.30 4.86 16.70
C LYS A 161 -4.20 4.12 18.04
N ASP A 162 -5.29 3.50 18.47
CA ASP A 162 -5.41 2.77 19.74
C ASP A 162 -5.23 1.25 19.54
N ILE A 163 -5.02 0.81 18.30
CA ILE A 163 -4.80 -0.59 17.94
C ILE A 163 -3.33 -0.77 17.57
N ALA A 164 -2.81 -0.04 16.60
CA ALA A 164 -1.47 -0.22 16.06
C ALA A 164 -0.38 0.10 17.11
N ASN A 165 0.41 -0.93 17.46
CA ASN A 165 1.58 -0.78 18.34
C ASN A 165 2.86 -0.37 17.59
N TYR A 166 2.75 -0.16 16.27
CA TYR A 166 3.81 0.23 15.36
C TYR A 166 3.65 1.67 14.89
N LYS A 167 4.71 2.25 14.33
CA LYS A 167 4.67 3.62 13.78
C LYS A 167 4.25 3.62 12.32
N PHE A 168 3.27 4.45 11.96
CA PHE A 168 2.98 4.79 10.58
C PHE A 168 4.01 5.81 10.07
N LEU A 169 4.77 5.43 9.05
CA LEU A 169 5.87 6.22 8.53
C LEU A 169 5.56 6.83 7.17
N SER A 170 5.80 8.13 7.06
CA SER A 170 6.00 8.83 5.80
C SER A 170 6.59 10.20 6.09
N CYS A 171 7.63 10.57 5.35
CA CYS A 171 8.22 11.90 5.42
C CYS A 171 7.61 12.89 4.42
N ASN A 172 6.79 12.43 3.47
CA ASN A 172 6.43 13.21 2.28
C ASN A 172 4.93 13.38 2.01
N ILE A 173 4.06 12.97 2.93
CA ILE A 173 2.60 13.21 2.82
C ILE A 173 2.22 14.42 3.68
N PHE A 174 1.93 15.54 3.03
CA PHE A 174 1.55 16.79 3.69
C PHE A 174 0.06 17.07 3.52
N ASP A 175 -0.56 17.63 4.54
CA ASP A 175 -1.90 18.19 4.44
C ASP A 175 -1.84 19.50 3.64
N ARG A 176 -2.66 19.63 2.59
CA ARG A 176 -2.57 20.76 1.66
C ARG A 176 -2.97 22.09 2.29
N GLU A 177 -3.90 22.08 3.24
CA GLU A 177 -4.40 23.30 3.89
C GLU A 177 -3.34 23.87 4.85
N THR A 178 -2.78 23.00 5.68
CA THR A 178 -1.83 23.39 6.74
C THR A 178 -0.37 23.42 6.26
N ASN A 179 -0.06 22.67 5.20
CA ASN A 179 1.30 22.38 4.73
C ASN A 179 2.18 21.72 5.80
N ASP A 180 1.57 21.07 6.79
CA ASP A 180 2.22 20.24 7.79
C ASP A 180 2.18 18.77 7.40
N LEU A 181 3.09 17.97 7.97
CA LEU A 181 3.02 16.51 7.83
C LEU A 181 1.69 16.01 8.40
N VAL A 182 1.00 15.10 7.71
CA VAL A 182 -0.30 14.60 8.16
C VAL A 182 -0.20 14.03 9.58
N SER A 183 -1.08 14.51 10.46
CA SER A 183 -1.16 14.08 11.85
C SER A 183 -1.33 12.56 11.96
N GLY A 184 -0.55 11.93 12.84
CA GLY A 184 -0.48 10.48 13.01
C GLY A 184 0.66 9.81 12.25
N LEU A 185 1.26 10.49 11.26
CA LEU A 185 2.48 10.06 10.59
C LEU A 185 3.71 10.60 11.31
N VAL A 186 4.79 9.82 11.29
CA VAL A 186 6.13 10.30 11.63
C VAL A 186 7.07 10.06 10.45
N PRO A 187 8.03 10.97 10.18
CA PRO A 187 8.88 10.84 9.00
C PRO A 187 9.87 9.68 9.12
N SER A 188 10.34 9.43 10.34
CA SER A 188 11.33 8.41 10.67
C SER A 188 11.21 7.97 12.13
N THR A 189 11.86 6.86 12.48
CA THR A 189 11.95 6.35 13.86
C THR A 189 13.29 5.66 14.11
N ILE A 190 13.69 5.51 15.38
CA ILE A 190 14.82 4.65 15.79
C ILE A 190 14.29 3.49 16.62
N VAL A 191 14.57 2.28 16.17
CA VAL A 191 14.28 1.03 16.88
C VAL A 191 15.57 0.56 17.56
N GLN A 192 15.50 0.28 18.86
CA GLN A 192 16.60 -0.31 19.62
C GLN A 192 16.38 -1.81 19.79
N LYS A 193 17.31 -2.62 19.30
CA LYS A 193 17.20 -4.10 19.32
C LYS A 193 18.59 -4.71 19.42
N GLY A 194 18.83 -5.61 20.36
CA GLY A 194 20.13 -6.28 20.50
C GLY A 194 21.33 -5.35 20.69
N GLY A 195 21.14 -4.16 21.26
CA GLY A 195 22.18 -3.13 21.38
C GLY A 195 22.45 -2.31 20.10
N TYR A 196 21.77 -2.62 18.99
CA TYR A 196 21.79 -1.83 17.76
C TYR A 196 20.73 -0.72 17.81
N LYS A 197 21.06 0.44 17.21
CA LYS A 197 20.11 1.51 16.88
C LYS A 197 19.83 1.50 15.38
N VAL A 198 18.61 1.15 15.00
CA VAL A 198 18.20 1.07 13.60
C VAL A 198 17.27 2.23 13.30
N GLY A 199 17.76 3.18 12.52
CA GLY A 199 16.94 4.25 11.97
C GLY A 199 16.11 3.74 10.81
N ILE A 200 14.84 4.11 10.74
CA ILE A 200 13.93 3.72 9.65
C ILE A 200 13.27 5.00 9.14
N VAL A 201 13.44 5.29 7.85
CA VAL A 201 12.80 6.43 7.17
C VAL A 201 11.66 5.90 6.30
N GLY A 202 10.48 6.50 6.42
CA GLY A 202 9.31 6.16 5.60
C GLY A 202 9.11 7.12 4.43
N SER A 203 8.72 6.62 3.26
CA SER A 203 8.12 7.46 2.20
C SER A 203 7.10 6.70 1.38
N ILE A 204 6.34 7.45 0.58
CA ILE A 204 5.51 6.94 -0.50
C ILE A 204 5.98 7.58 -1.82
N MET A 205 5.90 6.85 -2.95
CA MET A 205 6.35 7.38 -4.25
C MET A 205 5.68 8.72 -4.60
N ALA A 206 6.46 9.71 -5.05
CA ALA A 206 5.88 10.93 -5.63
C ALA A 206 5.14 10.61 -6.96
N GLY A 207 3.93 11.14 -7.14
CA GLY A 207 3.08 10.85 -8.32
C GLY A 207 2.17 9.63 -8.18
N ILE A 208 2.21 8.95 -7.03
CA ILE A 208 1.33 7.81 -6.71
C ILE A 208 -0.14 8.20 -6.50
N ASP A 209 -0.44 9.50 -6.40
CA ASP A 209 -1.80 10.03 -6.36
C ASP A 209 -2.63 9.58 -7.57
N SER A 210 -1.98 9.26 -8.70
CA SER A 210 -2.63 8.65 -9.87
C SER A 210 -3.19 7.24 -9.65
N SER A 211 -2.75 6.52 -8.62
CA SER A 211 -3.29 5.21 -8.22
C SER A 211 -4.20 5.26 -6.99
N ILE A 212 -4.51 6.46 -6.49
CA ILE A 212 -5.45 6.70 -5.40
C ILE A 212 -6.73 7.32 -5.96
N SER A 213 -7.88 7.00 -5.37
CA SER A 213 -9.10 7.75 -5.71
C SER A 213 -8.89 9.25 -5.47
N TYR A 214 -9.15 10.07 -6.49
CA TYR A 214 -8.90 11.52 -6.42
C TYR A 214 -9.57 12.16 -5.19
N ASN A 215 -10.80 11.74 -4.87
CA ASN A 215 -11.52 12.24 -3.70
C ASN A 215 -10.84 11.94 -2.36
N GLN A 216 -10.01 10.90 -2.30
CA GLN A 216 -9.28 10.50 -1.10
C GLN A 216 -7.90 11.16 -1.00
N VAL A 217 -7.33 11.65 -2.12
CA VAL A 217 -5.98 12.24 -2.14
C VAL A 217 -5.97 13.76 -2.36
N LYS A 218 -7.07 14.35 -2.82
CA LYS A 218 -7.16 15.77 -3.20
C LYS A 218 -6.82 16.76 -2.07
N ASP A 219 -6.86 16.37 -0.81
CA ASP A 219 -6.54 17.24 0.33
C ASP A 219 -5.08 17.11 0.79
N PHE A 220 -4.26 16.35 0.05
CA PHE A 220 -2.87 16.07 0.39
C PHE A 220 -1.91 16.48 -0.73
N ASP A 221 -0.69 16.85 -0.34
CA ASP A 221 0.45 17.04 -1.23
C ASP A 221 1.48 15.95 -0.95
N ILE A 222 1.64 15.03 -1.91
CA ILE A 222 2.70 14.02 -1.89
C ILE A 222 3.94 14.64 -2.54
N LYS A 223 4.89 15.06 -1.71
CA LYS A 223 6.10 15.79 -2.14
C LYS A 223 7.16 14.82 -2.66
N ASP A 224 8.12 15.36 -3.43
CA ASP A 224 9.35 14.64 -3.82
C ASP A 224 10.06 14.12 -2.57
N ASP A 225 10.17 12.81 -2.46
CA ASP A 225 10.64 12.12 -1.26
C ASP A 225 12.17 12.15 -1.15
N ILE A 226 12.89 12.22 -2.27
CA ILE A 226 14.35 12.16 -2.30
C ILE A 226 15.03 13.15 -1.33
N PRO A 227 14.77 14.46 -1.39
CA PRO A 227 15.41 15.41 -0.47
C PRO A 227 14.92 15.26 0.98
N LEU A 228 13.71 14.73 1.20
CA LEU A 228 13.16 14.53 2.54
C LEU A 228 13.79 13.30 3.21
N VAL A 229 13.94 12.21 2.46
CA VAL A 229 14.58 10.98 2.91
C VAL A 229 16.06 11.22 3.24
N GLU A 230 16.78 11.96 2.39
CA GLU A 230 18.19 12.31 2.65
C GLU A 230 18.34 13.07 3.97
N ASN A 231 17.49 14.07 4.20
CA ASN A 231 17.50 14.86 5.43
C ASN A 231 17.18 14.03 6.68
N GLU A 232 16.18 13.14 6.60
CA GLU A 232 15.83 12.26 7.72
C GLU A 232 16.90 11.22 7.99
N ALA A 233 17.49 10.62 6.95
CA ALA A 233 18.61 9.68 7.10
C ALA A 233 19.80 10.33 7.80
N LYS A 234 20.13 11.58 7.44
CA LYS A 234 21.18 12.36 8.11
C LYS A 234 20.86 12.58 9.59
N LYS A 235 19.62 12.99 9.92
CA LYS A 235 19.19 13.18 11.32
C LYS A 235 19.32 11.88 12.14
N LEU A 236 18.93 10.74 11.57
CA LEU A 236 19.04 9.45 12.24
C LEU A 236 20.52 9.09 12.51
N LYS A 237 21.42 9.30 11.55
CA LYS A 237 22.87 9.10 11.75
C LYS A 237 23.42 10.05 12.83
N GLU A 238 23.01 11.31 12.84
CA GLU A 238 23.38 12.28 13.89
C GLU A 238 22.88 11.89 15.29
N GLN A 239 21.73 11.20 15.36
CA GLN A 239 21.18 10.60 16.59
C GLN A 239 21.86 9.27 16.98
N GLY A 240 22.86 8.84 16.22
CA GLY A 240 23.68 7.66 16.48
C GLY A 240 23.05 6.36 16.00
N ALA A 241 22.22 6.38 14.95
CA ALA A 241 21.78 5.17 14.27
C ALA A 241 22.97 4.43 13.65
N ASP A 242 23.06 3.14 13.92
CA ASP A 242 24.07 2.24 13.35
C ASP A 242 23.75 1.95 11.88
N PHE A 243 22.50 1.61 11.63
CA PHE A 243 21.94 1.36 10.31
C PHE A 243 20.77 2.29 10.04
N VAL A 244 20.62 2.70 8.78
CA VAL A 244 19.44 3.42 8.31
C VAL A 244 18.78 2.63 7.19
N ILE A 245 17.53 2.28 7.42
CA ILE A 245 16.69 1.51 6.51
C ILE A 245 15.74 2.47 5.82
N PHE A 246 15.72 2.44 4.49
CA PHE A 246 14.71 3.15 3.72
C PHE A 246 13.52 2.23 3.47
N LEU A 247 12.41 2.50 4.14
CA LEU A 247 11.16 1.74 4.06
C LEU A 247 10.18 2.54 3.21
N THR A 248 9.84 2.07 2.02
CA THR A 248 9.10 2.90 1.07
C THR A 248 8.13 2.11 0.24
N HIS A 249 6.98 2.72 0.00
CA HIS A 249 5.98 2.19 -0.91
C HIS A 249 6.20 2.78 -2.31
N GLN A 250 7.23 2.26 -3.00
CA GLN A 250 7.60 2.69 -4.35
C GLN A 250 8.25 1.55 -5.16
N GLY A 251 8.03 1.60 -6.47
CA GLY A 251 8.63 0.69 -7.45
C GLY A 251 9.73 1.28 -8.33
N ASP A 252 9.92 2.60 -8.28
CA ASP A 252 10.89 3.28 -9.14
C ASP A 252 12.32 3.09 -8.61
N THR A 253 12.93 1.97 -9.00
CA THR A 253 14.30 1.66 -8.64
C THR A 253 15.30 2.74 -9.08
N SER A 254 15.00 3.58 -10.08
CA SER A 254 15.91 4.67 -10.49
C SER A 254 15.90 5.82 -9.46
N ALA A 255 14.72 6.18 -8.96
CA ALA A 255 14.58 7.18 -7.88
C ALA A 255 15.25 6.69 -6.60
N VAL A 256 14.98 5.43 -6.20
CA VAL A 256 15.62 4.77 -5.04
C VAL A 256 17.14 4.82 -5.14
N LYS A 257 17.71 4.54 -6.32
CA LYS A 257 19.16 4.57 -6.52
C LYS A 257 19.79 5.94 -6.29
N ARG A 258 19.06 7.02 -6.57
CA ARG A 258 19.53 8.38 -6.23
C ARG A 258 19.63 8.56 -4.72
N ILE A 259 18.66 8.08 -3.95
CA ILE A 259 18.69 8.12 -2.47
C ILE A 259 19.83 7.26 -1.94
N VAL A 260 19.97 6.03 -2.44
CA VAL A 260 21.03 5.09 -2.03
C VAL A 260 22.43 5.67 -2.30
N SER A 261 22.59 6.41 -3.42
CA SER A 261 23.86 7.05 -3.78
C SER A 261 24.35 8.14 -2.81
N THR A 262 23.50 8.59 -1.87
CA THR A 262 23.92 9.51 -0.79
C THR A 262 24.86 8.86 0.22
N GLY A 263 24.96 7.53 0.25
CA GLY A 263 25.76 6.78 1.22
C GLY A 263 25.19 6.76 2.64
N LEU A 264 23.98 7.29 2.84
CA LEU A 264 23.32 7.37 4.16
C LEU A 264 22.42 6.16 4.47
N ILE A 265 22.05 5.38 3.46
CA ILE A 265 21.14 4.23 3.56
C ILE A 265 21.93 2.92 3.53
N ASP A 266 21.60 2.01 4.44
CA ASP A 266 22.23 0.69 4.57
C ASP A 266 21.39 -0.42 3.91
N SER A 267 20.08 -0.22 3.72
CA SER A 267 19.23 -1.08 2.89
C SER A 267 17.90 -0.42 2.51
N VAL A 268 17.23 -0.96 1.49
CA VAL A 268 15.93 -0.50 1.02
C VAL A 268 14.91 -1.64 0.99
N ILE A 269 13.70 -1.37 1.46
CA ILE A 269 12.54 -2.25 1.39
C ILE A 269 11.45 -1.51 0.63
N LEU A 270 11.01 -2.11 -0.48
CA LEU A 270 10.05 -1.58 -1.44
C LEU A 270 8.66 -2.24 -1.27
N GLY A 271 7.69 -1.67 -1.99
CA GLY A 271 6.33 -2.21 -2.16
C GLY A 271 5.74 -1.68 -3.47
N HIS A 272 4.42 -1.71 -3.61
CA HIS A 272 3.63 -1.13 -4.72
C HIS A 272 3.61 -1.95 -6.02
N THR A 273 4.74 -2.50 -6.46
CA THR A 273 4.80 -3.15 -7.79
C THR A 273 4.31 -4.59 -7.79
N HIS A 274 4.20 -5.19 -6.61
CA HIS A 274 3.91 -6.59 -6.36
C HIS A 274 4.98 -7.55 -6.89
N ALA A 275 6.17 -7.02 -7.21
CA ALA A 275 7.25 -7.77 -7.84
C ALA A 275 8.08 -8.54 -6.80
N LEU A 276 8.86 -9.48 -7.31
CA LEU A 276 10.00 -10.04 -6.57
C LEU A 276 11.24 -9.27 -7.03
N ILE A 277 11.62 -8.25 -6.26
CA ILE A 277 12.83 -7.48 -6.51
C ILE A 277 13.89 -7.98 -5.54
N ASP A 278 14.95 -8.58 -6.07
CA ASP A 278 16.12 -9.02 -5.34
C ASP A 278 17.34 -8.40 -6.03
N SER A 279 17.84 -7.31 -5.46
CA SER A 279 18.99 -6.61 -6.03
C SER A 279 19.90 -6.02 -4.95
N VAL A 280 21.16 -5.83 -5.32
CA VAL A 280 22.17 -5.21 -4.47
C VAL A 280 22.90 -4.17 -5.28
N ASP A 281 22.89 -2.94 -4.77
CA ASP A 281 23.74 -1.87 -5.28
C ASP A 281 25.02 -1.76 -4.44
N GLN A 282 26.09 -1.23 -5.04
CA GLN A 282 27.37 -1.05 -4.35
C GLN A 282 27.73 0.43 -4.27
N ILE A 283 27.78 0.97 -3.05
CA ILE A 283 28.10 2.37 -2.77
C ILE A 283 29.29 2.42 -1.82
N ASP A 284 30.37 3.10 -2.23
CA ASP A 284 31.61 3.23 -1.44
C ASP A 284 32.15 1.90 -0.89
N GLY A 285 32.03 0.83 -1.69
CA GLY A 285 32.46 -0.51 -1.31
C GLY A 285 31.51 -1.27 -0.39
N LYS A 286 30.36 -0.70 0.00
CA LYS A 286 29.30 -1.34 0.78
C LYS A 286 28.20 -1.88 -0.14
N ASN A 287 27.68 -3.06 0.21
CA ASN A 287 26.53 -3.65 -0.46
C ASN A 287 25.24 -3.16 0.20
N ILE A 288 24.33 -2.62 -0.61
CA ILE A 288 23.03 -2.09 -0.19
C ILE A 288 21.94 -2.93 -0.85
N PRO A 289 21.28 -3.86 -0.12
CA PRO A 289 20.19 -4.65 -0.67
C PRO A 289 18.95 -3.78 -0.87
N ILE A 290 18.23 -4.02 -1.98
CA ILE A 290 16.99 -3.36 -2.38
C ILE A 290 15.98 -4.47 -2.69
N LEU A 291 14.97 -4.63 -1.84
CA LEU A 291 14.10 -5.81 -1.84
C LEU A 291 12.61 -5.46 -1.94
N GLU A 292 11.85 -6.28 -2.67
CA GLU A 292 10.37 -6.31 -2.66
C GLU A 292 9.89 -7.77 -2.61
N ALA A 293 8.97 -8.10 -1.70
CA ALA A 293 8.56 -9.47 -1.40
C ALA A 293 7.18 -9.84 -1.96
N SER A 294 6.97 -9.59 -3.25
CA SER A 294 5.70 -9.86 -3.95
C SER A 294 4.50 -9.19 -3.27
N ASN A 295 3.39 -9.91 -3.04
CA ASN A 295 2.15 -9.38 -2.44
C ASN A 295 1.38 -10.50 -1.74
N SER A 296 0.26 -10.14 -1.11
CA SER A 296 -0.74 -11.05 -0.51
C SER A 296 -0.16 -12.04 0.51
N GLY A 297 1.01 -11.77 1.10
CA GLY A 297 1.69 -12.75 1.95
C GLY A 297 2.15 -14.01 1.21
N LYS A 298 2.56 -13.88 -0.07
CA LYS A 298 3.24 -14.94 -0.84
C LYS A 298 4.72 -15.08 -0.47
N ALA A 299 5.31 -14.02 0.08
CA ALA A 299 6.69 -14.00 0.54
C ALA A 299 6.89 -13.00 1.69
N TYR A 300 8.04 -13.10 2.33
CA TYR A 300 8.65 -12.01 3.11
C TYR A 300 10.11 -11.84 2.67
N SER A 301 10.70 -10.68 2.88
CA SER A 301 12.14 -10.45 2.75
C SER A 301 12.79 -10.40 4.12
N LYS A 302 14.04 -10.85 4.23
CA LYS A 302 14.88 -10.59 5.40
C LYS A 302 16.24 -10.05 5.02
N ILE A 303 16.76 -9.14 5.84
CA ILE A 303 18.09 -8.54 5.71
C ILE A 303 18.84 -8.80 7.00
N ILE A 304 20.06 -9.30 6.89
CA ILE A 304 20.92 -9.64 8.02
C ILE A 304 22.07 -8.64 8.06
N LEU A 305 22.18 -7.94 9.19
CA LEU A 305 23.21 -6.95 9.48
C LEU A 305 23.95 -7.36 10.76
N ASN A 306 25.19 -6.93 10.94
CA ASN A 306 25.93 -7.04 12.19
C ASN A 306 26.84 -5.82 12.38
N VAL A 307 27.68 -5.80 13.41
CA VAL A 307 28.57 -4.67 13.70
C VAL A 307 29.49 -4.28 12.53
N ASP A 308 29.81 -5.20 11.62
CA ASP A 308 30.65 -4.98 10.44
C ASP A 308 29.85 -4.49 9.21
N GLY A 309 28.51 -4.48 9.30
CA GLY A 309 27.60 -4.00 8.25
C GLY A 309 26.72 -5.11 7.68
N TYR A 310 26.49 -5.04 6.37
CA TYR A 310 25.67 -6.00 5.65
C TYR A 310 26.30 -7.40 5.61
N VAL A 311 25.51 -8.42 5.97
CA VAL A 311 25.92 -9.84 5.96
C VAL A 311 25.29 -10.58 4.78
N SER A 312 23.95 -10.58 4.70
CA SER A 312 23.20 -11.28 3.66
C SER A 312 21.74 -10.78 3.59
N HIS A 313 21.01 -11.19 2.56
CA HIS A 313 19.55 -11.06 2.50
C HIS A 313 18.92 -12.30 1.86
N GLU A 314 17.60 -12.43 1.99
CA GLU A 314 16.79 -13.49 1.37
C GLU A 314 15.37 -12.97 1.10
N ILE A 315 14.77 -13.39 -0.01
CA ILE A 315 13.31 -13.33 -0.21
C ILE A 315 12.75 -14.74 -0.11
N LYS A 316 11.98 -14.98 0.95
CA LYS A 316 11.41 -16.28 1.23
C LYS A 316 10.01 -16.40 0.63
N THR A 317 9.88 -17.20 -0.41
CA THR A 317 8.59 -17.66 -0.95
C THR A 317 8.17 -19.01 -0.34
N PHE A 318 6.88 -19.33 -0.40
CA PHE A 318 6.34 -20.55 0.23
C PHE A 318 5.79 -21.57 -0.77
N GLY A 319 6.12 -22.84 -0.54
CA GLY A 319 5.47 -23.97 -1.19
C GLY A 319 4.23 -24.45 -0.45
N LYS A 320 3.34 -25.16 -1.16
CA LYS A 320 2.10 -25.77 -0.60
C LYS A 320 2.34 -26.60 0.67
N ARG A 321 3.48 -27.29 0.74
CA ARG A 321 3.86 -28.10 1.90
C ARG A 321 4.09 -27.24 3.15
N GLU A 322 4.91 -26.20 3.02
CA GLU A 322 5.24 -25.29 4.12
C GLU A 322 4.00 -24.59 4.66
N ILE A 323 3.13 -24.14 3.74
CA ILE A 323 1.82 -23.54 4.04
C ILE A 323 0.96 -24.49 4.90
N LYS A 324 0.83 -25.75 4.47
CA LYS A 324 0.04 -26.78 5.17
C LYS A 324 0.63 -27.18 6.54
N GLU A 325 1.95 -27.28 6.62
CA GLU A 325 2.68 -27.74 7.81
C GLU A 325 2.73 -26.65 8.89
N THR A 326 2.79 -25.37 8.50
CA THR A 326 2.75 -24.23 9.44
C THR A 326 1.38 -24.14 10.12
N LYS A 327 1.37 -24.12 11.45
CA LYS A 327 0.16 -24.06 12.29
C LYS A 327 0.05 -22.71 12.98
N LEU A 328 -1.19 -22.22 13.08
CA LEU A 328 -1.52 -21.03 13.84
C LEU A 328 -1.44 -21.32 15.34
N SER A 329 -0.86 -20.40 16.10
CA SER A 329 -1.00 -20.38 17.56
C SER A 329 -2.43 -20.10 17.99
N GLU A 330 -2.80 -20.49 19.21
CA GLU A 330 -4.13 -20.20 19.78
C GLU A 330 -4.43 -18.70 19.83
N GLU A 331 -3.41 -17.88 20.12
CA GLU A 331 -3.49 -16.42 20.11
C GLU A 331 -3.88 -15.89 18.73
N THR A 332 -3.12 -16.24 17.70
CA THR A 332 -3.36 -15.77 16.32
C THR A 332 -4.70 -16.27 15.79
N GLN A 333 -5.04 -17.53 16.07
CA GLN A 333 -6.33 -18.10 15.69
C GLN A 333 -7.50 -17.35 16.35
N SER A 334 -7.36 -16.95 17.62
CA SER A 334 -8.41 -16.22 18.35
C SER A 334 -8.68 -14.83 17.75
N ILE A 335 -7.63 -14.13 17.31
CA ILE A 335 -7.76 -12.84 16.62
C ILE A 335 -8.53 -13.02 15.30
N ILE A 336 -8.15 -14.02 14.49
CA ILE A 336 -8.82 -14.32 13.23
C ILE A 336 -10.30 -14.63 13.45
N THR A 337 -10.62 -15.53 14.40
CA THR A 337 -11.99 -15.93 14.70
C THR A 337 -12.84 -14.75 15.16
N LYS A 338 -12.32 -13.90 16.07
CA LYS A 338 -13.00 -12.70 16.56
C LYS A 338 -13.49 -11.81 15.41
N TYR A 339 -12.63 -11.52 14.44
CA TYR A 339 -13.01 -10.66 13.31
C TYR A 339 -13.87 -11.38 12.29
N LYS A 340 -13.59 -12.64 11.99
CA LYS A 340 -14.44 -13.45 11.11
C LYS A 340 -15.88 -13.50 11.61
N ASP A 341 -16.09 -13.86 12.87
CA ASP A 341 -17.43 -13.97 13.45
C ASP A 341 -18.23 -12.66 13.36
N SER A 342 -17.54 -11.51 13.38
CA SER A 342 -18.18 -10.19 13.26
C SER A 342 -18.70 -9.85 11.87
N VAL A 343 -18.18 -10.51 10.82
CA VAL A 343 -18.50 -10.18 9.41
C VAL A 343 -19.02 -11.38 8.60
N GLN A 344 -18.87 -12.60 9.10
CA GLN A 344 -19.13 -13.82 8.33
C GLN A 344 -20.57 -13.89 7.82
N THR A 345 -21.54 -13.42 8.61
CA THR A 345 -22.96 -13.39 8.19
C THR A 345 -23.17 -12.56 6.92
N ILE A 346 -22.41 -11.48 6.75
CA ILE A 346 -22.46 -10.64 5.54
C ILE A 346 -21.73 -11.35 4.41
N LEU A 347 -20.54 -11.89 4.67
CA LEU A 347 -19.67 -12.52 3.67
C LEU A 347 -20.26 -13.82 3.09
N ASP A 348 -20.95 -14.63 3.90
CA ASP A 348 -21.56 -15.92 3.51
C ASP A 348 -22.87 -15.78 2.73
N GLU A 349 -23.38 -14.56 2.55
CA GLU A 349 -24.63 -14.35 1.85
C GLU A 349 -24.54 -14.91 0.43
N LYS A 350 -25.38 -15.89 0.12
CA LYS A 350 -25.48 -16.48 -1.22
C LYS A 350 -26.18 -15.52 -2.17
N ILE A 351 -25.50 -15.18 -3.25
CA ILE A 351 -25.96 -14.20 -4.24
C ILE A 351 -26.59 -14.89 -5.44
N VAL A 352 -25.82 -15.68 -6.19
CA VAL A 352 -26.27 -16.30 -7.44
C VAL A 352 -25.50 -17.60 -7.69
N GLN A 353 -26.08 -18.55 -8.43
CA GLN A 353 -25.38 -19.77 -8.84
C GLN A 353 -24.65 -19.58 -10.19
N ILE A 354 -23.42 -20.07 -10.31
CA ILE A 354 -22.64 -20.06 -11.57
C ILE A 354 -22.36 -21.48 -12.06
N ASP A 355 -22.31 -21.69 -13.38
CA ASP A 355 -22.03 -22.99 -14.01
C ASP A 355 -20.59 -23.20 -14.47
N GLY A 356 -19.76 -22.16 -14.35
CA GLY A 356 -18.36 -22.15 -14.75
C GLY A 356 -17.63 -20.89 -14.27
N PRO A 357 -16.33 -20.75 -14.62
CA PRO A 357 -15.50 -19.65 -14.16
C PRO A 357 -15.85 -18.32 -14.86
N PHE A 358 -15.75 -17.21 -14.10
CA PHE A 358 -15.65 -15.88 -14.67
C PHE A 358 -14.27 -15.29 -14.40
N ASP A 359 -13.46 -15.18 -15.44
CA ASP A 359 -12.09 -14.72 -15.38
C ASP A 359 -12.01 -13.21 -15.60
N ARG A 360 -11.19 -12.54 -14.79
CA ARG A 360 -10.84 -11.13 -14.91
C ARG A 360 -10.18 -10.85 -16.26
N TYR A 361 -9.24 -11.72 -16.65
CA TYR A 361 -8.57 -11.68 -17.94
C TYR A 361 -8.65 -13.08 -18.54
N GLY A 362 -9.26 -13.22 -19.73
CA GLY A 362 -9.14 -14.43 -20.53
C GLY A 362 -7.77 -14.50 -21.22
N ASN A 363 -7.75 -14.87 -22.50
CA ASN A 363 -6.49 -14.97 -23.27
C ASN A 363 -5.78 -13.62 -23.53
N SER A 364 -6.42 -12.50 -23.20
CA SER A 364 -5.84 -11.16 -23.28
C SER A 364 -6.34 -10.30 -22.12
N SER A 365 -5.61 -9.24 -21.81
CA SER A 365 -6.03 -8.25 -20.80
C SER A 365 -7.28 -7.45 -21.21
N ASN A 366 -7.82 -7.66 -22.41
CA ASN A 366 -9.03 -7.01 -22.94
C ASN A 366 -10.27 -7.93 -22.96
N SER A 367 -10.11 -9.23 -22.72
CA SER A 367 -11.14 -10.23 -23.04
C SER A 367 -11.41 -11.12 -21.83
N GLY A 368 -12.07 -10.58 -20.79
CA GLY A 368 -12.50 -11.33 -19.62
C GLY A 368 -14.03 -11.33 -19.52
N ASN A 369 -14.64 -12.50 -19.40
CA ASN A 369 -16.09 -12.63 -19.26
C ASN A 369 -16.61 -11.99 -17.95
N LEU A 370 -15.79 -11.90 -16.92
CA LEU A 370 -16.12 -11.17 -15.69
C LEU A 370 -16.29 -9.67 -15.92
N GLY A 371 -15.42 -9.05 -16.74
CA GLY A 371 -15.56 -7.64 -17.11
C GLY A 371 -16.86 -7.36 -17.88
N MET A 372 -17.27 -8.29 -18.75
CA MET A 372 -18.55 -8.26 -19.44
C MET A 372 -19.72 -8.37 -18.47
N LEU A 373 -19.68 -9.32 -17.52
CA LEU A 373 -20.71 -9.48 -16.48
C LEU A 373 -20.90 -8.19 -15.69
N ILE A 374 -19.80 -7.58 -15.24
CA ILE A 374 -19.83 -6.34 -14.44
C ILE A 374 -20.44 -5.19 -15.25
N THR A 375 -19.91 -4.95 -16.44
CA THR A 375 -20.37 -3.84 -17.28
C THR A 375 -21.81 -4.04 -17.77
N LYS A 376 -22.21 -5.26 -18.11
CA LYS A 376 -23.60 -5.59 -18.43
C LYS A 376 -24.53 -5.33 -17.24
N THR A 377 -24.13 -5.71 -16.02
CA THR A 377 -24.92 -5.46 -14.81
C THR A 377 -25.12 -3.95 -14.58
N MET A 378 -24.06 -3.16 -14.75
CA MET A 378 -24.14 -1.68 -14.68
C MET A 378 -25.06 -1.11 -15.75
N TYR A 379 -24.97 -1.62 -16.97
CA TYR A 379 -25.82 -1.23 -18.10
C TYR A 379 -27.31 -1.53 -17.80
N ASP A 380 -27.63 -2.77 -17.42
CA ASP A 380 -28.99 -3.21 -17.15
C ASP A 380 -29.63 -2.40 -16.02
N PHE A 381 -28.87 -2.14 -14.96
CA PHE A 381 -29.31 -1.27 -13.86
C PHE A 381 -29.63 0.15 -14.34
N ALA A 382 -28.73 0.78 -15.08
CA ALA A 382 -28.93 2.13 -15.60
C ALA A 382 -30.17 2.24 -16.51
N VAL A 383 -30.35 1.26 -17.41
CA VAL A 383 -31.54 1.18 -18.28
C VAL A 383 -32.80 0.97 -17.46
N SER A 384 -32.76 0.13 -16.43
CA SER A 384 -33.92 -0.08 -15.52
C SER A 384 -34.34 1.20 -14.78
N LYS A 385 -33.40 2.13 -14.58
CA LYS A 385 -33.61 3.45 -14.00
C LYS A 385 -33.97 4.53 -15.03
N GLY A 386 -34.20 4.14 -16.29
CA GLY A 386 -34.71 5.01 -17.34
C GLY A 386 -33.63 5.77 -18.13
N LEU A 387 -32.34 5.47 -17.94
CA LEU A 387 -31.30 6.04 -18.78
C LEU A 387 -31.40 5.45 -20.21
N THR A 388 -31.11 6.29 -21.20
CA THR A 388 -31.10 5.92 -22.62
C THR A 388 -29.73 6.19 -23.23
N ASN A 389 -29.42 5.62 -24.40
CA ASN A 389 -28.10 5.69 -25.04
C ASN A 389 -26.96 5.31 -24.08
N VAL A 390 -27.15 4.22 -23.33
CA VAL A 390 -26.23 3.82 -22.26
C VAL A 390 -25.05 3.03 -22.82
N ILE A 391 -23.85 3.33 -22.30
CA ILE A 391 -22.67 2.47 -22.44
C ILE A 391 -22.09 2.31 -21.03
N ALA A 392 -21.91 1.09 -20.57
CA ALA A 392 -21.23 0.84 -19.30
C ALA A 392 -19.74 0.64 -19.51
N VAL A 393 -18.92 1.20 -18.62
CA VAL A 393 -17.46 1.16 -18.69
C VAL A 393 -16.88 0.87 -17.30
N HIS A 394 -15.91 -0.03 -17.23
CA HIS A 394 -15.19 -0.34 -16.00
C HIS A 394 -13.68 -0.49 -16.27
N ASN A 395 -12.83 0.09 -15.42
CA ASN A 395 -11.39 -0.09 -15.56
C ASN A 395 -10.95 -1.50 -15.16
N LYS A 396 -9.95 -2.01 -15.87
CA LYS A 396 -9.38 -3.33 -15.62
C LYS A 396 -8.75 -3.47 -14.24
N GLY A 397 -8.17 -2.37 -13.75
CA GLY A 397 -7.54 -2.30 -12.44
C GLY A 397 -8.51 -2.42 -11.27
N GLY A 398 -9.79 -2.09 -11.49
CA GLY A 398 -10.84 -2.14 -10.47
C GLY A 398 -11.41 -3.54 -10.20
N VAL A 399 -11.28 -4.47 -11.16
CA VAL A 399 -11.59 -5.90 -10.95
C VAL A 399 -10.34 -6.54 -10.34
N ARG A 400 -10.41 -7.27 -9.23
CA ARG A 400 -9.22 -7.69 -8.47
C ARG A 400 -9.01 -9.19 -8.36
N ALA A 401 -10.06 -9.99 -8.49
CA ALA A 401 -10.00 -11.43 -8.47
C ALA A 401 -10.82 -12.03 -9.62
N ASP A 402 -10.51 -13.28 -9.95
CA ASP A 402 -11.38 -14.13 -10.75
C ASP A 402 -12.51 -14.67 -9.85
N LEU A 403 -13.63 -15.03 -10.46
CA LEU A 403 -14.76 -15.66 -9.78
C LEU A 403 -14.78 -17.15 -10.14
N ILE A 404 -14.00 -17.92 -9.39
CA ILE A 404 -13.75 -19.34 -9.63
C ILE A 404 -14.17 -20.15 -8.41
N LYS A 405 -14.87 -21.27 -8.65
CA LYS A 405 -15.28 -22.23 -7.63
C LYS A 405 -14.55 -23.55 -7.78
N SER A 406 -14.50 -24.30 -6.69
CA SER A 406 -13.85 -25.63 -6.65
C SER A 406 -14.62 -26.69 -7.43
N SER A 407 -15.93 -26.49 -7.58
CA SER A 407 -16.83 -27.30 -8.40
C SER A 407 -17.95 -26.43 -8.96
N TYR A 408 -18.64 -26.92 -9.99
CA TYR A 408 -19.78 -26.26 -10.60
C TYR A 408 -20.95 -27.23 -10.77
N PRO A 409 -22.21 -26.75 -10.65
CA PRO A 409 -22.57 -25.38 -10.34
C PRO A 409 -22.45 -25.08 -8.84
N ASP A 410 -22.08 -23.86 -8.47
CA ASP A 410 -21.91 -23.44 -7.07
C ASP A 410 -22.32 -21.97 -6.86
N TYR A 411 -22.57 -21.59 -5.61
CA TYR A 411 -23.02 -20.24 -5.25
C TYR A 411 -21.85 -19.27 -5.14
N VAL A 412 -21.98 -18.14 -5.82
CA VAL A 412 -21.27 -16.90 -5.54
C VAL A 412 -21.81 -16.34 -4.23
N THR A 413 -20.92 -16.06 -3.30
CA THR A 413 -21.21 -15.38 -2.04
C THR A 413 -20.81 -13.91 -2.12
N TYR A 414 -21.24 -13.12 -1.14
CA TYR A 414 -20.82 -11.72 -1.05
C TYR A 414 -19.30 -11.59 -0.85
N GLU A 415 -18.64 -12.55 -0.18
CA GLU A 415 -17.17 -12.60 -0.08
C GLU A 415 -16.48 -12.67 -1.45
N ASP A 416 -17.02 -13.46 -2.38
CA ASP A 416 -16.45 -13.53 -3.72
C ASP A 416 -16.62 -12.19 -4.46
N ILE A 417 -17.79 -11.55 -4.35
CA ILE A 417 -18.04 -10.22 -4.94
C ILE A 417 -17.10 -9.18 -4.34
N TYR A 418 -16.87 -9.25 -3.03
CA TYR A 418 -15.92 -8.38 -2.33
C TYR A 418 -14.51 -8.56 -2.88
N SER A 419 -14.08 -9.81 -3.09
CA SER A 419 -12.77 -10.13 -3.66
C SER A 419 -12.63 -9.64 -5.11
N VAL A 420 -13.71 -9.68 -5.88
CA VAL A 420 -13.76 -9.15 -7.26
C VAL A 420 -13.69 -7.62 -7.27
N SER A 421 -14.44 -6.93 -6.41
CA SER A 421 -14.51 -5.46 -6.37
C SER A 421 -14.36 -4.92 -4.94
N PRO A 422 -13.13 -4.93 -4.40
CA PRO A 422 -12.88 -4.61 -2.99
C PRO A 422 -12.81 -3.10 -2.70
N PHE A 423 -12.84 -2.24 -3.72
CA PHE A 423 -12.81 -0.79 -3.54
C PHE A 423 -14.21 -0.23 -3.27
N ASP A 424 -14.28 0.83 -2.46
CA ASP A 424 -15.50 1.62 -2.20
C ASP A 424 -15.85 2.56 -3.38
N ASN A 425 -15.61 2.12 -4.61
CA ASN A 425 -15.92 2.87 -5.81
C ASN A 425 -17.45 2.95 -6.00
N THR A 426 -17.96 4.16 -6.18
CA THR A 426 -19.39 4.40 -6.39
C THR A 426 -19.75 4.42 -7.87
N VAL A 427 -20.94 3.93 -8.22
CA VAL A 427 -21.44 3.92 -9.60
C VAL A 427 -21.94 5.32 -9.98
N ARG A 428 -21.44 5.83 -11.09
CA ARG A 428 -21.71 7.17 -11.65
C ARG A 428 -22.09 7.07 -13.11
N TYR A 429 -22.61 8.16 -13.69
CA TYR A 429 -22.62 8.33 -15.13
C TYR A 429 -22.26 9.75 -15.54
N VAL A 430 -21.67 9.86 -16.72
CA VAL A 430 -21.39 11.14 -17.40
C VAL A 430 -22.02 11.12 -18.79
N THR A 431 -22.50 12.26 -19.25
CA THR A 431 -23.09 12.38 -20.59
C THR A 431 -22.04 12.95 -21.55
N LEU A 432 -21.66 12.18 -22.57
CA LEU A 432 -20.64 12.57 -23.54
C LEU A 432 -21.22 12.63 -24.97
N PRO A 433 -20.74 13.58 -25.81
CA PRO A 433 -20.97 13.50 -27.24
C PRO A 433 -20.28 12.26 -27.83
N GLY A 434 -20.85 11.71 -28.91
CA GLY A 434 -20.38 10.48 -29.56
C GLY A 434 -18.89 10.51 -29.95
N ASP A 435 -18.37 11.67 -30.37
CA ASP A 435 -16.97 11.83 -30.75
C ASP A 435 -15.97 11.60 -29.59
N ARG A 436 -16.41 11.69 -28.33
CA ARG A 436 -15.60 11.40 -27.13
C ARG A 436 -15.70 9.96 -26.63
N VAL A 437 -16.70 9.20 -27.08
CA VAL A 437 -16.98 7.85 -26.56
C VAL A 437 -15.81 6.89 -26.80
N SER A 438 -15.15 6.97 -27.96
CA SER A 438 -14.01 6.09 -28.28
C SER A 438 -12.89 6.21 -27.24
N SER A 439 -12.57 7.43 -26.80
CA SER A 439 -11.54 7.66 -25.78
C SER A 439 -11.97 7.13 -24.42
N ALA A 440 -13.26 7.23 -24.09
CA ALA A 440 -13.80 6.73 -22.81
C ALA A 440 -13.76 5.20 -22.67
N ILE A 441 -13.99 4.46 -23.76
CA ILE A 441 -14.02 2.99 -23.72
C ILE A 441 -12.65 2.33 -23.98
N THR A 442 -11.72 3.05 -24.59
CA THR A 442 -10.39 2.51 -24.93
C THR A 442 -9.66 2.04 -23.67
N ASN A 443 -9.08 0.83 -23.70
CA ASN A 443 -8.39 0.19 -22.58
C ASN A 443 -9.26 -0.15 -21.35
N HIS A 444 -10.58 -0.11 -21.48
CA HIS A 444 -11.52 -0.48 -20.42
C HIS A 444 -12.36 -1.69 -20.82
N PHE A 445 -12.97 -2.36 -19.85
CA PHE A 445 -14.11 -3.22 -20.13
C PHE A 445 -15.30 -2.32 -20.45
N PHE A 446 -16.13 -2.71 -21.43
CA PHE A 446 -17.34 -1.96 -21.74
C PHE A 446 -18.47 -2.86 -22.24
N TYR A 447 -19.71 -2.40 -22.05
CA TYR A 447 -20.92 -3.02 -22.59
C TYR A 447 -21.80 -1.95 -23.26
N PRO A 448 -22.09 -2.08 -24.57
CA PRO A 448 -22.83 -1.09 -25.34
C PRO A 448 -24.36 -1.32 -25.34
N SER A 449 -25.12 -0.33 -25.81
CA SER A 449 -26.58 -0.45 -26.00
C SER A 449 -27.03 -1.36 -27.15
N SER A 450 -26.12 -1.73 -28.05
CA SER A 450 -26.38 -2.61 -29.20
C SER A 450 -25.17 -3.49 -29.48
N GLU A 451 -25.41 -4.74 -29.91
CA GLU A 451 -24.37 -5.72 -30.23
C GLU A 451 -23.30 -5.19 -31.21
N ASN A 452 -23.70 -4.32 -32.14
CA ASN A 452 -22.79 -3.55 -32.97
C ASN A 452 -22.67 -2.13 -32.40
N LEU A 453 -21.52 -1.82 -31.80
CA LEU A 453 -21.22 -0.45 -31.34
C LEU A 453 -20.98 0.45 -32.56
N ASN A 454 -22.04 1.10 -33.04
CA ASN A 454 -21.95 2.16 -34.05
C ASN A 454 -22.22 3.51 -33.38
N ILE A 455 -21.15 4.23 -33.07
CA ILE A 455 -21.21 5.51 -32.37
C ILE A 455 -21.56 6.62 -33.38
N ASP A 456 -22.67 7.31 -33.14
CA ASP A 456 -23.07 8.49 -33.89
C ASP A 456 -22.51 9.74 -33.19
N ASN A 457 -21.56 10.41 -33.84
CA ASN A 457 -20.92 11.61 -33.31
C ASN A 457 -21.90 12.77 -33.05
N ASN A 458 -23.12 12.72 -33.59
CA ASN A 458 -24.16 13.74 -33.36
C ASN A 458 -25.11 13.39 -32.20
N LYS A 459 -24.89 12.25 -31.52
CA LYS A 459 -25.70 11.83 -30.36
C LYS A 459 -24.92 11.94 -29.07
N GLU A 460 -25.65 12.12 -27.99
CA GLU A 460 -25.13 12.02 -26.64
C GLU A 460 -25.34 10.60 -26.10
N TYR A 461 -24.36 10.14 -25.34
CA TYR A 461 -24.32 8.84 -24.70
C TYR A 461 -24.12 9.00 -23.20
N ASN A 462 -24.89 8.25 -22.41
CA ASN A 462 -24.71 8.16 -20.98
C ASN A 462 -23.69 7.06 -20.67
N ILE A 463 -22.48 7.45 -20.30
CA ILE A 463 -21.42 6.51 -19.94
C ILE A 463 -21.53 6.20 -18.45
N VAL A 464 -22.03 5.02 -18.13
CA VAL A 464 -22.17 4.52 -16.76
C VAL A 464 -20.86 3.88 -16.34
N THR A 465 -20.30 4.31 -15.23
CA THR A 465 -18.97 3.89 -14.79
C THR A 465 -18.82 4.03 -13.28
N ILE A 466 -17.58 4.08 -12.78
CA ILE A 466 -17.27 4.32 -11.37
C ILE A 466 -16.68 5.71 -11.15
N ASP A 467 -16.80 6.21 -9.92
CA ASP A 467 -16.25 7.52 -9.49
C ASP A 467 -14.74 7.66 -9.70
N PHE A 468 -13.97 6.57 -9.58
CA PHE A 468 -12.54 6.59 -9.91
C PHE A 468 -12.25 7.16 -11.32
N LEU A 469 -13.09 6.84 -12.31
CA LEU A 469 -12.88 7.32 -13.70
C LEU A 469 -13.46 8.71 -13.97
N THR A 470 -14.42 9.15 -13.17
CA THR A 470 -15.14 10.42 -13.37
C THR A 470 -14.61 11.56 -12.52
N THR A 471 -13.91 11.25 -11.43
CA THR A 471 -13.37 12.25 -10.50
C THR A 471 -11.87 12.48 -10.68
N THR A 472 -11.17 11.61 -11.40
CA THR A 472 -9.71 11.70 -11.58
C THR A 472 -9.35 12.58 -12.78
N PRO A 473 -8.69 13.75 -12.56
CA PRO A 473 -8.29 14.62 -13.66
C PRO A 473 -7.40 13.90 -14.67
N GLY A 474 -7.63 14.17 -15.96
CA GLY A 474 -6.90 13.55 -17.07
C GLY A 474 -7.55 12.30 -17.66
N TYR A 475 -8.52 11.69 -16.97
CA TYR A 475 -9.34 10.64 -17.58
C TYR A 475 -10.31 11.22 -18.62
N PRO A 476 -10.60 10.50 -19.73
CA PRO A 476 -11.59 10.94 -20.72
C PRO A 476 -13.00 11.14 -20.16
N LEU A 477 -13.30 10.51 -19.02
CA LEU A 477 -14.56 10.52 -18.30
C LEU A 477 -14.63 11.55 -17.17
N TYR A 478 -13.55 12.32 -16.96
CA TYR A 478 -13.48 13.32 -15.90
C TYR A 478 -14.52 14.43 -16.09
N GLU A 479 -15.24 14.73 -15.02
CA GLU A 479 -16.12 15.90 -14.90
C GLU A 479 -15.86 16.57 -13.54
N GLU A 480 -15.95 17.90 -13.47
CA GLU A 480 -15.62 18.66 -12.25
C GLU A 480 -16.53 18.30 -11.07
N ASP A 481 -17.78 17.93 -11.34
CA ASP A 481 -18.75 17.45 -10.35
C ASP A 481 -18.64 15.94 -10.05
N GLY A 482 -17.72 15.23 -10.72
CA GLY A 482 -17.53 13.78 -10.60
C GLY A 482 -18.62 12.95 -11.26
N GLY A 483 -19.47 13.56 -12.10
CA GLY A 483 -20.59 12.89 -12.73
C GLY A 483 -21.78 12.63 -11.80
N LYS A 484 -22.86 12.16 -12.41
CA LYS A 484 -24.16 12.03 -11.76
C LYS A 484 -24.32 10.65 -11.13
N TYR A 485 -25.01 10.60 -9.99
CA TYR A 485 -25.51 9.35 -9.43
C TYR A 485 -26.70 8.84 -10.25
N ILE A 486 -26.81 7.52 -10.40
CA ILE A 486 -28.00 6.91 -10.98
C ILE A 486 -29.09 6.95 -9.91
N ASP A 487 -30.25 7.55 -10.23
CA ASP A 487 -31.39 7.71 -9.31
C ASP A 487 -31.08 8.53 -8.02
N GLY A 488 -29.99 9.30 -8.01
CA GLY A 488 -29.59 10.10 -6.86
C GLY A 488 -28.99 9.31 -5.68
N GLU A 489 -28.78 8.00 -5.84
CA GLU A 489 -28.27 7.12 -4.78
C GLU A 489 -26.75 6.90 -4.89
N THR A 490 -26.07 6.94 -3.75
CA THR A 490 -24.67 6.48 -3.65
C THR A 490 -24.67 4.96 -3.54
N LEU A 491 -24.22 4.28 -4.60
CA LEU A 491 -24.18 2.82 -4.65
C LEU A 491 -22.76 2.35 -4.97
N TYR A 492 -22.19 1.52 -4.11
CA TYR A 492 -20.90 0.87 -4.41
C TYR A 492 -21.08 -0.17 -5.52
N ILE A 493 -20.11 -0.27 -6.42
CA ILE A 493 -20.19 -1.24 -7.53
C ILE A 493 -20.38 -2.68 -7.03
N ARG A 494 -19.76 -3.07 -5.90
CA ARG A 494 -19.97 -4.40 -5.30
C ARG A 494 -21.42 -4.62 -4.83
N ASP A 495 -22.08 -3.58 -4.31
CA ASP A 495 -23.44 -3.68 -3.79
C ASP A 495 -24.44 -3.69 -4.94
N LEU A 496 -24.13 -2.97 -6.02
CA LEU A 496 -24.85 -3.09 -7.28
C LEU A 496 -24.76 -4.53 -7.82
N LEU A 497 -23.55 -5.08 -7.93
CA LEU A 497 -23.37 -6.45 -8.42
C LEU A 497 -24.12 -7.45 -7.55
N SER A 498 -23.99 -7.36 -6.23
CA SER A 498 -24.70 -8.22 -5.28
C SER A 498 -26.23 -8.13 -5.47
N SER A 499 -26.78 -6.91 -5.46
CA SER A 499 -28.23 -6.70 -5.53
C SER A 499 -28.84 -7.09 -6.88
N GLU A 500 -28.16 -6.84 -8.00
CA GLU A 500 -28.66 -7.21 -9.33
C GLU A 500 -28.52 -8.70 -9.62
N LEU A 501 -27.37 -9.30 -9.29
CA LEU A 501 -27.14 -10.73 -9.51
C LEU A 501 -28.06 -11.59 -8.63
N LYS A 502 -28.39 -11.13 -7.42
CA LYS A 502 -29.33 -11.82 -6.52
C LYS A 502 -30.75 -11.92 -7.06
N LYS A 503 -31.12 -11.10 -8.04
CA LYS A 503 -32.42 -11.21 -8.74
C LYS A 503 -32.44 -12.40 -9.70
N LEU A 504 -31.27 -12.96 -10.01
CA LEU A 504 -31.09 -14.11 -10.90
C LEU A 504 -30.94 -15.38 -10.05
N ASN A 505 -31.58 -16.47 -10.47
CA ASN A 505 -31.38 -17.77 -9.81
C ASN A 505 -29.99 -18.35 -10.15
N SER A 506 -29.56 -18.17 -11.40
CA SER A 506 -28.28 -18.65 -11.93
C SER A 506 -27.82 -17.79 -13.10
N ILE A 507 -26.51 -17.75 -13.36
CA ILE A 507 -25.91 -17.18 -14.57
C ILE A 507 -25.04 -18.23 -15.25
N SER A 508 -25.08 -18.29 -16.59
CA SER A 508 -24.24 -19.19 -17.37
C SER A 508 -23.03 -18.46 -17.94
N THR A 509 -21.87 -19.10 -17.89
CA THR A 509 -20.67 -18.63 -18.59
C THR A 509 -20.88 -18.51 -20.10
N SER A 510 -21.81 -19.28 -20.68
CA SER A 510 -22.15 -19.20 -22.10
C SER A 510 -22.85 -17.89 -22.50
N ASP A 511 -23.45 -17.18 -21.53
CA ASP A 511 -24.07 -15.86 -21.75
C ASP A 511 -23.00 -14.74 -21.84
N TYR A 512 -21.75 -15.04 -21.47
CA TYR A 512 -20.63 -14.09 -21.42
C TYR A 512 -19.40 -14.69 -22.10
N PRO A 513 -19.40 -14.82 -23.45
CA PRO A 513 -18.25 -15.36 -24.17
C PRO A 513 -17.04 -14.43 -24.12
N PHE A 514 -15.84 -15.03 -24.23
CA PHE A 514 -14.53 -14.37 -24.25
C PHE A 514 -14.24 -13.59 -25.52
#